data_AF-A0A521MRC4-F1
#
_entry.id   AF-A0A521MRC4-F1
#
_cell.length_a   1.000
_cell.length_b   1.000
_cell.length_c   1.000
_cell.angle_alpha   90.00
_cell.angle_beta   90.00
_cell.angle_gamma   90.00
#
_symmetry.space_group_name_H-M   'P 1'
#
loop_
_entity.id
_entity.type
_entity.pdbx_description
1 polymer ?
#
loop_
_entity_poly.entity_id
_entity_poly.type
_entity_poly.pdbx_seq_one_letter_code
_entity_poly.pdbx_strand_id
1 'polypeptide(L)'
;MGTAGFDQGFLGVECGLPRATEAERRIRELTYLHFTVLLDAGRKLAAVAAANIDGAALRDIARGDDWHLDERVDAAEQTGPEVYARNDLDRGHLVRRRDPVWGPMDAAERANRDTFAYTNAAPQAAEFNQSKELWNGLEDHVLEYASANRLRLSVFTGPVFGDDDVSYRGTRIPTRFWKVAAWADATGSGAGSAPEGQDPARLRAAGFLLDQSPQLDGIELEGARAAARATDAPPPLGPFRTFQLGISDIAGLTALDFGPIPAADAFADAATARPGTSRAWTELHTPGQIVL
;
A
#
# COMPACT_ATOMS: atom_id res chain seq x y z
N MET A 1 -8.37 0.00 25.35
CA MET A 1 -8.87 0.64 24.12
C MET A 1 -7.70 0.70 23.16
N GLY A 2 -7.77 -0.01 22.03
CA GLY A 2 -6.73 0.09 20.99
C GLY A 2 -6.64 1.52 20.48
N THR A 3 -5.46 1.94 20.07
CA THR A 3 -5.26 3.23 19.40
C THR A 3 -6.11 3.27 18.14
N ALA A 4 -6.91 4.33 17.99
CA ALA A 4 -7.56 4.61 16.72
C ALA A 4 -6.47 5.10 15.75
N GLY A 5 -6.39 4.49 14.57
CA GLY A 5 -5.48 4.90 13.50
C GLY A 5 -4.23 4.05 13.36
N PHE A 6 -3.39 4.48 12.43
CA PHE A 6 -1.99 4.11 12.34
C PHE A 6 -1.19 4.72 13.51
N ASP A 7 -0.51 3.88 14.26
CA ASP A 7 0.45 4.21 15.30
C ASP A 7 1.87 4.26 14.72
N GLN A 8 2.45 5.45 14.69
CA GLN A 8 3.79 5.70 14.14
C GLN A 8 4.91 5.10 15.02
N GLY A 9 4.65 4.86 16.31
CA GLY A 9 5.56 4.23 17.26
C GLY A 9 5.33 2.73 17.43
N PHE A 10 4.44 2.13 16.65
CA PHE A 10 4.01 0.73 16.77
C PHE A 10 5.17 -0.28 16.78
N LEU A 11 6.22 0.01 16.00
CA LEU A 11 7.41 -0.82 15.86
C LEU A 11 8.40 -0.68 17.02
N GLY A 12 8.13 0.18 18.01
CA GLY A 12 9.08 0.55 19.07
C GLY A 12 10.15 1.55 18.62
N VAL A 13 10.13 1.92 17.34
CA VAL A 13 10.90 2.99 16.70
C VAL A 13 9.96 3.79 15.82
N GLU A 14 10.23 5.08 15.69
CA GLU A 14 9.42 5.98 14.87
C GLU A 14 9.51 5.56 13.39
N CYS A 15 8.39 5.12 12.81
CA CYS A 15 8.29 4.80 11.40
C CYS A 15 7.77 5.99 10.57
N GLY A 16 7.06 6.93 11.20
CA GLY A 16 6.42 8.07 10.52
C GLY A 16 5.22 7.66 9.65
N LEU A 17 4.30 8.61 9.41
CA LEU A 17 3.21 8.49 8.43
C LEU A 17 3.58 9.31 7.18
N PRO A 18 3.70 8.71 5.98
CA PRO A 18 4.05 9.47 4.78
C PRO A 18 3.06 10.61 4.50
N ARG A 19 3.57 11.77 4.07
CA ARG A 19 2.77 12.99 3.83
C ARG A 19 3.02 13.55 2.43
N ALA A 20 2.00 14.13 1.81
CA ALA A 20 2.20 14.89 0.57
C ALA A 20 3.15 16.07 0.79
N THR A 21 4.11 16.25 -0.12
CA THR A 21 5.01 17.41 -0.12
C THR A 21 4.39 18.63 -0.82
N GLU A 22 3.40 18.41 -1.67
CA GLU A 22 2.70 19.43 -2.44
C GLU A 22 1.54 20.02 -1.63
N ALA A 23 1.63 21.31 -1.30
CA ALA A 23 0.64 22.00 -0.48
C ALA A 23 -0.76 22.12 -1.14
N GLU A 24 -0.84 21.98 -2.46
CA GLU A 24 -2.09 22.11 -3.22
C GLU A 24 -2.97 20.85 -3.13
N ARG A 25 -2.39 19.72 -2.71
CA ARG A 25 -3.13 18.47 -2.56
C ARG A 25 -4.10 18.58 -1.39
N ARG A 26 -5.39 18.41 -1.69
CA ARG A 26 -6.47 18.43 -0.70
C ARG A 26 -6.54 17.09 0.02
N ILE A 27 -5.60 16.86 0.94
CA ILE A 27 -5.51 15.63 1.72
C ILE A 27 -6.43 15.68 2.95
N ARG A 28 -7.28 14.66 3.12
CA ARG A 28 -8.08 14.43 4.32
C ARG A 28 -7.57 13.18 5.03
N GLU A 29 -7.22 13.33 6.30
CA GLU A 29 -6.83 12.21 7.15
C GLU A 29 -8.06 11.51 7.73
N LEU A 30 -8.17 10.20 7.49
CA LEU A 30 -9.26 9.35 7.92
C LEU A 30 -8.70 8.23 8.79
N THR A 31 -8.94 8.35 10.08
CA THR A 31 -8.53 7.37 11.08
C THR A 31 -9.54 6.21 11.13
N TYR A 32 -9.07 4.98 10.97
CA TYR A 32 -9.80 3.72 11.17
C TYR A 32 -9.12 2.89 12.26
N LEU A 33 -9.64 1.73 12.64
CA LEU A 33 -8.96 0.92 13.66
C LEU A 33 -7.70 0.27 13.10
N HIS A 34 -6.54 0.59 13.70
CA HIS A 34 -5.21 0.09 13.33
C HIS A 34 -4.66 0.57 11.97
N PHE A 35 -5.37 1.46 11.28
CA PHE A 35 -4.88 2.06 10.05
C PHE A 35 -5.42 3.47 9.83
N THR A 36 -4.70 4.25 9.03
CA THR A 36 -5.06 5.60 8.62
C THR A 36 -5.01 5.71 7.10
N VAL A 37 -6.02 6.36 6.51
CA VAL A 37 -6.05 6.72 5.09
C VAL A 37 -5.85 8.22 4.95
N LEU A 38 -4.91 8.63 4.11
CA LEU A 38 -4.77 10.00 3.62
C LEU A 38 -5.47 10.11 2.27
N LEU A 39 -6.73 10.51 2.28
CA LEU A 39 -7.56 10.64 1.08
C LEU A 39 -7.20 11.92 0.33
N ASP A 40 -6.87 11.81 -0.95
CA ASP A 40 -6.74 12.98 -1.82
C ASP A 40 -8.10 13.30 -2.45
N ALA A 41 -8.75 14.35 -1.99
CA ALA A 41 -10.10 14.74 -2.45
C ALA A 41 -10.12 15.19 -3.92
N GLY A 42 -8.99 15.60 -4.50
CA GLY A 42 -8.87 15.92 -5.93
C GLY A 42 -8.75 14.67 -6.81
N ARG A 43 -8.19 13.59 -6.27
CA ARG A 43 -8.10 12.29 -6.93
C ARG A 43 -9.25 11.34 -6.58
N LYS A 44 -9.99 11.63 -5.51
CA LYS A 44 -11.04 10.78 -4.92
C LYS A 44 -10.55 9.40 -4.49
N LEU A 45 -9.26 9.28 -4.23
CA LEU A 45 -8.55 8.04 -3.92
C LEU A 45 -7.52 8.33 -2.83
N ALA A 46 -7.15 7.33 -2.03
CA ALA A 46 -6.10 7.50 -1.05
C ALA A 46 -4.77 7.83 -1.74
N ALA A 47 -4.06 8.83 -1.22
CA ALA A 47 -2.66 9.04 -1.49
C ALA A 47 -1.79 8.01 -0.74
N VAL A 48 -2.20 7.71 0.50
CA VAL A 48 -1.53 6.79 1.41
C VAL A 48 -2.59 6.05 2.21
N ALA A 49 -2.44 4.74 2.35
CA ALA A 49 -3.14 3.94 3.33
C ALA A 49 -2.07 3.23 4.18
N ALA A 50 -2.04 3.53 5.48
CA ALA A 50 -1.00 3.10 6.41
C ALA A 50 -1.60 2.20 7.49
N ALA A 51 -1.14 0.96 7.61
CA ALA A 51 -1.66 -0.03 8.56
C ALA A 51 -0.56 -0.57 9.46
N ASN A 52 -0.91 -0.81 10.73
CA ASN A 52 -0.11 -1.61 11.64
C ASN A 52 -0.63 -3.06 11.66
N ILE A 53 0.29 -4.01 11.68
CA ILE A 53 0.00 -5.44 11.73
C ILE A 53 0.66 -6.01 12.99
N ASP A 54 -0.13 -6.48 13.95
CA ASP A 54 0.38 -7.24 15.09
C ASP A 54 0.25 -8.75 14.82
N GLY A 55 1.31 -9.36 14.30
CA GLY A 55 1.36 -10.78 13.98
C GLY A 55 1.08 -11.70 15.18
N ALA A 56 1.34 -11.23 16.41
CA ALA A 56 1.09 -11.99 17.63
C ALA A 56 -0.39 -12.00 18.05
N ALA A 57 -1.20 -11.08 17.51
CA ALA A 57 -2.58 -10.86 17.91
C ALA A 57 -3.58 -10.99 16.76
N LEU A 58 -3.15 -11.42 15.57
CA LEU A 58 -4.01 -11.64 14.41
C LEU A 58 -5.22 -12.52 14.74
N ARG A 59 -6.36 -12.16 14.15
CA ARG A 59 -7.61 -12.91 14.23
C ARG A 59 -8.04 -13.36 12.84
N ASP A 60 -8.64 -14.54 12.77
CA ASP A 60 -9.30 -15.01 11.57
C ASP A 60 -10.79 -14.67 11.63
N ILE A 61 -11.24 -13.87 10.66
CA ILE A 61 -12.63 -13.43 10.52
C ILE A 61 -13.05 -13.74 9.09
N ALA A 62 -14.24 -14.31 8.93
CA ALA A 62 -14.81 -14.60 7.63
C ALA A 62 -14.89 -13.33 6.77
N ARG A 63 -14.63 -13.48 5.46
CA ARG A 63 -14.71 -12.37 4.52
C ARG A 63 -16.17 -11.93 4.35
N GLY A 64 -16.44 -10.64 4.54
CA GLY A 64 -17.68 -9.97 4.12
C GLY A 64 -17.54 -9.33 2.73
N ASP A 65 -18.56 -8.57 2.32
CA ASP A 65 -18.52 -7.68 1.14
C ASP A 65 -19.25 -6.34 1.43
N ASP A 66 -19.15 -5.86 2.66
CA ASP A 66 -19.91 -4.72 3.20
C ASP A 66 -19.32 -3.36 2.79
N TRP A 67 -19.15 -3.16 1.48
CA TRP A 67 -18.61 -1.91 0.94
C TRP A 67 -19.53 -0.72 1.19
N HIS A 68 -18.94 0.37 1.66
CA HIS A 68 -19.68 1.58 2.04
C HIS A 68 -18.84 2.84 1.78
N LEU A 69 -19.53 3.95 1.52
CA LEU A 69 -18.90 5.27 1.49
C LEU A 69 -18.54 5.67 2.93
N ASP A 70 -17.45 6.43 3.08
CA ASP A 70 -17.15 7.05 4.36
C ASP A 70 -17.98 8.32 4.53
N GLU A 71 -18.87 8.34 5.53
CA GLU A 71 -19.79 9.47 5.78
C GLU A 71 -19.08 10.76 6.20
N ARG A 72 -17.80 10.70 6.60
CA ARG A 72 -16.97 11.88 6.89
C ARG A 72 -16.49 12.58 5.62
N VAL A 73 -16.74 11.99 4.46
CA VAL A 73 -16.30 12.49 3.16
C VAL A 73 -17.52 12.71 2.27
N ASP A 74 -17.54 13.84 1.58
CA ASP A 74 -18.57 14.08 0.57
C ASP A 74 -18.49 12.99 -0.50
N ALA A 75 -19.64 12.48 -0.96
CA ALA A 75 -19.69 11.46 -2.00
C ALA A 75 -18.99 11.91 -3.30
N ALA A 76 -18.92 13.21 -3.57
CA ALA A 76 -18.19 13.76 -4.71
C ALA A 76 -16.66 13.78 -4.53
N GLU A 77 -16.17 13.62 -3.31
CA GLU A 77 -14.73 13.67 -2.95
C GLU A 77 -14.11 12.27 -2.71
N GLN A 78 -14.87 11.19 -2.92
CA GLN A 78 -14.40 9.81 -2.85
C GLN A 78 -14.93 9.00 -4.05
N THR A 79 -14.21 7.95 -4.42
CA THR A 79 -14.69 7.01 -5.45
C THR A 79 -15.75 6.11 -4.85
N GLY A 80 -16.87 5.90 -5.54
CA GLY A 80 -17.97 5.05 -5.07
C GLY A 80 -18.22 3.81 -5.92
N PRO A 81 -19.33 3.08 -5.65
CA PRO A 81 -19.68 1.84 -6.36
C PRO A 81 -19.83 2.03 -7.88
N GLU A 82 -20.16 3.24 -8.33
CA GLU A 82 -20.37 3.58 -9.73
C GLU A 82 -19.16 3.29 -10.61
N VAL A 83 -17.93 3.43 -10.09
CA VAL A 83 -16.71 3.14 -10.85
C VAL A 83 -16.53 1.65 -11.12
N TYR A 84 -17.04 0.79 -10.24
CA TYR A 84 -16.84 -0.67 -10.30
C TYR A 84 -18.02 -1.43 -10.93
N ALA A 85 -19.12 -0.73 -11.24
CA ALA A 85 -20.34 -1.38 -11.68
C ALA A 85 -20.25 -1.86 -13.14
N ARG A 86 -20.41 -3.17 -13.38
CA ARG A 86 -20.51 -3.78 -14.73
C ARG A 86 -19.27 -3.50 -15.58
N ASN A 87 -18.09 -3.73 -15.02
CA ASN A 87 -16.80 -3.72 -15.71
C ASN A 87 -15.84 -4.67 -14.98
N ASP A 88 -14.63 -4.80 -15.49
CA ASP A 88 -13.57 -5.64 -14.91
C ASP A 88 -12.67 -4.88 -13.92
N LEU A 89 -13.16 -3.77 -13.33
CA LEU A 89 -12.47 -3.10 -12.23
C LEU A 89 -12.96 -3.66 -10.89
N ASP A 90 -12.03 -4.24 -10.15
CA ASP A 90 -12.22 -4.65 -8.77
C ASP A 90 -11.97 -3.50 -7.79
N ARG A 91 -12.62 -3.63 -6.63
CA ARG A 91 -12.42 -2.81 -5.42
C ARG A 91 -11.13 -3.24 -4.72
N GLY A 92 -10.00 -2.85 -5.30
CA GLY A 92 -8.67 -3.19 -4.80
C GLY A 92 -8.41 -2.55 -3.45
N HIS A 93 -8.25 -3.36 -2.40
CA HIS A 93 -7.94 -2.88 -1.06
C HIS A 93 -6.52 -2.31 -1.00
N LEU A 94 -6.37 -1.11 -0.44
CA LEU A 94 -5.05 -0.51 -0.19
C LEU A 94 -4.47 -0.98 1.15
N VAL A 95 -5.23 -0.86 2.25
CA VAL A 95 -5.04 -1.69 3.45
C VAL A 95 -5.81 -2.96 3.26
N ARG A 96 -5.11 -4.09 3.28
CA ARG A 96 -5.74 -5.37 3.02
C ARG A 96 -6.55 -5.81 4.21
N ARG A 97 -7.65 -6.49 3.93
CA ARG A 97 -8.66 -6.87 4.92
C ARG A 97 -8.06 -7.50 6.17
N ARG A 98 -7.06 -8.37 6.06
CA ARG A 98 -6.48 -9.11 7.19
C ARG A 98 -5.42 -8.32 7.97
N ASP A 99 -4.80 -7.31 7.36
CA ASP A 99 -3.67 -6.58 7.93
C ASP A 99 -4.02 -5.91 9.28
N PRO A 100 -5.15 -5.18 9.44
CA PRO A 100 -5.51 -4.54 10.70
C PRO A 100 -6.33 -5.46 11.65
N VAL A 101 -6.58 -6.72 11.29
CA VAL A 101 -7.51 -7.60 12.01
C VAL A 101 -6.77 -8.36 13.12
N TRP A 102 -6.52 -7.66 14.21
CA TRP A 102 -5.82 -8.20 15.38
C TRP A 102 -6.38 -7.63 16.70
N GLY A 103 -6.03 -8.25 17.82
CA GLY A 103 -6.44 -7.82 19.16
C GLY A 103 -7.73 -8.48 19.68
N PRO A 104 -8.49 -7.81 20.56
CA PRO A 104 -9.81 -8.26 21.01
C PRO A 104 -10.78 -8.50 19.83
N MET A 105 -11.73 -9.43 19.97
CA MET A 105 -12.59 -9.83 18.84
C MET A 105 -13.47 -8.68 18.32
N ASP A 106 -14.04 -7.87 19.21
CA ASP A 106 -14.83 -6.69 18.87
C ASP A 106 -14.01 -5.64 18.10
N ALA A 107 -12.75 -5.44 18.50
CA ALA A 107 -11.79 -4.61 17.78
C ALA A 107 -11.47 -5.21 16.40
N ALA A 108 -11.18 -6.51 16.32
CA ALA A 108 -10.86 -7.19 15.07
C ALA A 108 -12.03 -7.16 14.07
N GLU A 109 -13.27 -7.37 14.53
CA GLU A 109 -14.50 -7.26 13.72
C GLU A 109 -14.70 -5.83 13.21
N ARG A 110 -14.48 -4.82 14.07
CA ARG A 110 -14.52 -3.41 13.69
C ARG A 110 -13.47 -3.09 12.62
N ALA A 111 -12.22 -3.50 12.82
CA ALA A 111 -11.13 -3.28 11.87
C ALA A 111 -11.42 -3.96 10.52
N ASN A 112 -11.94 -5.20 10.53
CA ASN A 112 -12.34 -5.92 9.33
C ASN A 112 -13.43 -5.17 8.54
N ARG A 113 -14.46 -4.64 9.22
CA ARG A 113 -15.49 -3.84 8.55
C ARG A 113 -14.92 -2.53 8.00
N ASP A 114 -14.07 -1.85 8.77
CA ASP A 114 -13.47 -0.57 8.38
C ASP A 114 -12.66 -0.70 7.07
N THR A 115 -12.07 -1.87 6.75
CA THR A 115 -11.34 -2.05 5.48
C THR A 115 -12.21 -1.99 4.22
N PHE A 116 -13.54 -2.15 4.36
CA PHE A 116 -14.50 -2.07 3.26
C PHE A 116 -14.99 -0.63 2.97
N ALA A 117 -14.42 0.39 3.61
CA ALA A 117 -14.66 1.77 3.21
C ALA A 117 -14.06 2.03 1.82
N TYR A 118 -14.82 2.66 0.90
CA TYR A 118 -14.33 2.95 -0.44
C TYR A 118 -13.11 3.89 -0.48
N THR A 119 -12.91 4.70 0.56
CA THR A 119 -11.71 5.51 0.76
C THR A 119 -10.44 4.68 0.92
N ASN A 120 -10.56 3.41 1.32
CA ASN A 120 -9.48 2.41 1.36
C ASN A 120 -9.39 1.57 0.06
N ALA A 121 -10.16 1.91 -0.97
CA ALA A 121 -10.15 1.21 -2.25
C ALA A 121 -9.51 2.04 -3.36
N ALA A 122 -8.97 1.35 -4.35
CA ALA A 122 -8.65 1.93 -5.65
C ALA A 122 -9.09 1.00 -6.79
N PRO A 123 -9.47 1.53 -7.96
CA PRO A 123 -9.79 0.73 -9.13
C PRO A 123 -8.59 -0.05 -9.62
N GLN A 124 -8.71 -1.37 -9.57
CA GLN A 124 -7.70 -2.31 -10.02
C GLN A 124 -8.33 -3.25 -11.04
N ALA A 125 -7.67 -3.51 -12.17
CA ALA A 125 -8.10 -4.55 -13.10
C ALA A 125 -8.27 -5.89 -12.36
N ALA A 126 -9.32 -6.64 -12.66
CA ALA A 126 -9.62 -7.89 -11.96
C ALA A 126 -8.45 -8.87 -12.00
N GLU A 127 -7.80 -9.01 -13.17
CA GLU A 127 -6.60 -9.84 -13.30
C GLU A 127 -5.45 -9.36 -12.40
N PHE A 128 -5.26 -8.04 -12.28
CA PHE A 128 -4.24 -7.45 -11.40
C PHE A 128 -4.56 -7.66 -9.91
N ASN A 129 -5.80 -7.38 -9.50
CA ASN A 129 -6.23 -7.47 -8.10
C ASN A 129 -6.30 -8.92 -7.59
N GLN A 130 -6.72 -9.85 -8.44
CA GLN A 130 -6.93 -11.25 -8.08
C GLN A 130 -5.71 -12.13 -8.33
N SER A 131 -4.71 -11.65 -9.05
CA SER A 131 -3.49 -12.41 -9.32
C SER A 131 -2.81 -12.80 -8.02
N LYS A 132 -2.50 -14.09 -7.89
CA LYS A 132 -1.69 -14.64 -6.81
C LYS A 132 -0.20 -14.52 -7.09
N GLU A 133 0.18 -14.10 -8.30
CA GLU A 133 1.56 -14.05 -8.70
C GLU A 133 2.22 -12.79 -8.15
N LEU A 134 3.32 -13.02 -7.41
CA LEU A 134 4.16 -12.06 -6.71
C LEU A 134 3.53 -11.28 -5.56
N TRP A 135 2.43 -10.56 -5.78
CA TRP A 135 1.96 -9.59 -4.80
C TRP A 135 1.16 -10.22 -3.67
N ASN A 136 -0.04 -10.75 -3.94
CA ASN A 136 -0.83 -11.50 -2.97
C ASN A 136 -0.03 -12.66 -2.33
N GLY A 137 0.87 -13.30 -3.10
CA GLY A 137 1.77 -14.34 -2.60
C GLY A 137 2.85 -13.83 -1.61
N LEU A 138 3.54 -12.72 -1.92
CA LEU A 138 4.48 -12.08 -0.98
C LEU A 138 3.76 -11.58 0.26
N GLU A 139 2.59 -11.03 0.04
CA GLU A 139 1.77 -10.43 1.04
C GLU A 139 1.15 -11.44 2.01
N ASP A 140 0.70 -12.60 1.53
CA ASP A 140 0.30 -13.75 2.34
C ASP A 140 1.54 -14.31 3.04
N HIS A 141 2.68 -14.42 2.35
CA HIS A 141 3.94 -14.87 2.94
C HIS A 141 4.42 -13.95 4.08
N VAL A 142 4.33 -12.63 3.91
CA VAL A 142 4.69 -11.63 4.93
C VAL A 142 3.74 -11.71 6.12
N LEU A 143 2.44 -11.88 5.89
CA LEU A 143 1.45 -12.02 6.98
C LEU A 143 1.63 -13.36 7.72
N GLU A 144 1.82 -14.46 6.99
CA GLU A 144 2.09 -15.79 7.55
C GLU A 144 3.42 -15.80 8.32
N TYR A 145 4.47 -15.22 7.75
CA TYR A 145 5.77 -15.08 8.39
C TYR A 145 5.68 -14.19 9.63
N ALA A 146 4.97 -13.06 9.56
CA ALA A 146 4.74 -12.19 10.71
C ALA A 146 3.92 -12.89 11.79
N SER A 147 2.92 -13.70 11.42
CA SER A 147 2.15 -14.50 12.37
C SER A 147 3.02 -15.57 13.03
N ALA A 148 3.71 -16.37 12.23
CA ALA A 148 4.56 -17.47 12.70
C ALA A 148 5.70 -16.98 13.60
N ASN A 149 6.26 -15.81 13.31
CA ASN A 149 7.37 -15.21 14.05
C ASN A 149 6.94 -14.09 15.01
N ARG A 150 5.63 -13.85 15.15
CA ARG A 150 5.06 -12.85 16.06
C ARG A 150 5.63 -11.44 15.82
N LEU A 151 5.85 -11.09 14.55
CA LEU A 151 6.44 -9.82 14.13
C LEU A 151 5.39 -8.73 14.03
N ARG A 152 5.85 -7.50 14.29
CA ARG A 152 5.10 -6.28 14.03
C ARG A 152 5.57 -5.65 12.74
N LEU A 153 4.61 -5.22 11.92
CA LEU A 153 4.86 -4.54 10.65
C LEU A 153 4.07 -3.24 10.57
N SER A 154 4.65 -2.25 9.91
CA SER A 154 3.95 -1.08 9.39
C SER A 154 3.97 -1.14 7.87
N VAL A 155 2.81 -1.09 7.25
CA VAL A 155 2.64 -1.21 5.81
C VAL A 155 1.96 0.03 5.25
N PHE A 156 2.54 0.60 4.19
CA PHE A 156 2.06 1.79 3.51
C PHE A 156 1.77 1.44 2.07
N THR A 157 0.60 1.85 1.55
CA THR A 157 0.17 1.52 0.19
C THR A 157 -0.51 2.72 -0.45
N GLY A 158 -0.36 2.86 -1.76
CA GLY A 158 -1.14 3.84 -2.51
C GLY A 158 -0.99 3.67 -4.02
N PRO A 159 -1.85 4.32 -4.81
CA PRO A 159 -1.61 4.55 -6.22
C PRO A 159 -0.47 5.56 -6.44
N VAL A 160 0.15 5.48 -7.62
CA VAL A 160 0.91 6.59 -8.19
C VAL A 160 -0.06 7.39 -9.05
N PHE A 161 -0.26 8.67 -8.71
CA PHE A 161 -1.14 9.53 -9.48
C PHE A 161 -0.40 10.09 -10.70
N GLY A 162 -0.78 9.61 -11.89
CA GLY A 162 -0.30 10.12 -13.16
C GLY A 162 -1.19 11.25 -13.70
N ASP A 163 -0.57 12.14 -14.47
CA ASP A 163 -1.28 13.17 -15.26
C ASP A 163 -2.02 12.56 -16.45
N ASP A 164 -1.55 11.40 -16.92
CA ASP A 164 -2.11 10.59 -18.01
C ASP A 164 -3.16 9.57 -17.54
N ASP A 165 -3.47 9.54 -16.24
CA ASP A 165 -4.50 8.66 -15.70
C ASP A 165 -5.87 8.97 -16.32
N VAL A 166 -6.44 7.96 -16.97
CA VAL A 166 -7.66 8.09 -17.74
C VAL A 166 -8.85 8.32 -16.82
N SER A 167 -9.64 9.36 -17.10
CA SER A 167 -10.90 9.61 -16.39
C SER A 167 -11.97 8.60 -16.83
N TYR A 168 -12.48 7.83 -15.87
CA TYR A 168 -13.57 6.89 -16.05
C TYR A 168 -14.61 7.09 -14.95
N ARG A 169 -15.85 7.40 -15.34
CA ARG A 169 -16.99 7.65 -14.43
C ARG A 169 -16.69 8.64 -13.29
N GLY A 170 -15.88 9.67 -13.59
CA GLY A 170 -15.55 10.74 -12.64
C GLY A 170 -14.37 10.44 -11.70
N THR A 171 -13.66 9.33 -11.91
CA THR A 171 -12.40 8.98 -11.22
C THR A 171 -11.29 8.77 -12.25
N ARG A 172 -10.09 9.32 -11.97
CA ARG A 172 -8.91 9.07 -12.79
C ARG A 172 -8.25 7.76 -12.35
N ILE A 173 -8.24 6.77 -13.23
CA ILE A 173 -7.81 5.39 -12.95
C ILE A 173 -6.28 5.33 -12.93
N PRO A 174 -5.65 5.06 -11.77
CA PRO A 174 -4.20 4.94 -11.66
C PRO A 174 -3.68 3.77 -12.47
N THR A 175 -2.55 3.94 -13.14
CA THR A 175 -1.86 2.85 -13.84
C THR A 175 -0.92 2.03 -12.96
N ARG A 176 -0.43 2.65 -11.87
CA ARG A 176 0.61 2.09 -11.00
C ARG A 176 0.24 2.22 -9.53
N PHE A 177 0.74 1.29 -8.73
CA PHE A 177 0.62 1.27 -7.28
C PHE A 177 1.98 1.08 -6.63
N TRP A 178 2.14 1.59 -5.42
CA TRP A 178 3.33 1.42 -4.62
C TRP A 178 2.95 0.80 -3.27
N LYS A 179 3.91 0.11 -2.67
CA LYS A 179 3.84 -0.30 -1.26
C LYS A 179 5.21 -0.26 -0.63
N VAL A 180 5.22 0.09 0.65
CA VAL A 180 6.39 0.03 1.52
C VAL A 180 6.04 -0.78 2.75
N ALA A 181 6.85 -1.79 3.06
CA ALA A 181 6.76 -2.54 4.31
C ALA A 181 7.93 -2.15 5.20
N ALA A 182 7.66 -1.84 6.46
CA ALA A 182 8.64 -1.47 7.47
C ALA A 182 8.51 -2.34 8.72
N TRP A 183 9.64 -2.66 9.33
CA TRP A 183 9.75 -3.47 10.54
C TRP A 183 10.95 -3.01 11.37
N ALA A 184 11.00 -3.44 12.62
CA ALA A 184 12.16 -3.23 13.47
C ALA A 184 12.96 -4.53 13.59
N ASP A 185 14.23 -4.50 13.27
CA ASP A 185 15.16 -5.56 13.65
C ASP A 185 15.36 -5.46 15.15
N ALA A 186 14.82 -6.44 15.89
CA ALA A 186 15.08 -6.57 17.30
C ALA A 186 16.42 -7.30 17.48
N THR A 187 17.40 -6.65 18.11
CA THR A 187 18.46 -7.35 18.85
C THR A 187 17.89 -7.93 20.16
N GLY A 188 16.76 -8.64 20.11
CA GLY A 188 16.12 -9.21 21.30
C GLY A 188 14.59 -9.26 21.22
N SER A 189 14.07 -10.48 21.10
CA SER A 189 12.65 -10.82 21.01
C SER A 189 11.75 -10.22 22.11
N GLY A 190 10.58 -9.73 21.68
CA GLY A 190 9.36 -9.70 22.50
C GLY A 190 9.03 -8.33 23.10
N ALA A 191 7.74 -8.02 23.12
CA ALA A 191 7.16 -6.87 23.82
C ALA A 191 7.48 -6.93 25.32
N GLY A 192 8.63 -6.38 25.68
CA GLY A 192 9.14 -6.20 27.03
C GLY A 192 10.25 -5.16 26.93
N SER A 193 10.30 -4.24 27.88
CA SER A 193 11.38 -3.24 27.98
C SER A 193 12.73 -3.89 27.76
N ALA A 194 13.45 -3.46 26.73
CA ALA A 194 14.78 -3.96 26.41
C ALA A 194 15.67 -3.84 27.67
N PRO A 195 16.42 -4.90 28.04
CA PRO A 195 17.44 -4.80 29.08
C PRO A 195 18.40 -3.63 28.80
N GLU A 196 18.81 -2.90 29.83
CA GLU A 196 19.85 -1.87 29.71
C GLU A 196 21.09 -2.45 29.01
N GLY A 197 21.49 -1.83 27.89
CA GLY A 197 22.69 -2.20 27.14
C GLY A 197 22.48 -2.92 25.80
N GLN A 198 21.23 -3.10 25.32
CA GLN A 198 20.99 -3.49 23.92
C GLN A 198 21.03 -2.27 22.99
N ASP A 199 21.59 -2.46 21.78
CA ASP A 199 21.49 -1.48 20.71
C ASP A 199 20.00 -1.16 20.45
N PRO A 200 19.65 0.12 20.21
CA PRO A 200 18.28 0.47 19.88
C PRO A 200 17.82 -0.34 18.66
N ALA A 201 16.57 -0.77 18.66
CA ALA A 201 16.00 -1.49 17.52
C ALA A 201 16.23 -0.67 16.23
N ARG A 202 16.63 -1.33 15.15
CA ARG A 202 16.91 -0.65 13.89
C ARG A 202 15.70 -0.78 12.96
N LEU A 203 15.18 0.36 12.50
CA LEU A 203 14.15 0.37 11.46
C LEU A 203 14.73 -0.21 10.16
N ARG A 204 13.96 -1.07 9.51
CA ARG A 204 14.24 -1.60 8.16
C ARG A 204 12.98 -1.53 7.32
N ALA A 205 13.17 -1.36 6.01
CA ALA A 205 12.06 -1.24 5.09
C ALA A 205 12.40 -1.76 3.69
N ALA A 206 11.36 -2.11 2.93
CA ALA A 206 11.44 -2.50 1.53
C ALA A 206 10.32 -1.84 0.73
N GLY A 207 10.65 -1.28 -0.44
CA GLY A 207 9.73 -0.59 -1.35
C GLY A 207 9.45 -1.38 -2.63
N PHE A 208 8.19 -1.32 -3.08
CA PHE A 208 7.70 -2.01 -4.26
C PHE A 208 6.84 -1.11 -5.14
N LEU A 209 6.88 -1.35 -6.46
CA LEU A 209 6.03 -0.73 -7.46
C LEU A 209 5.35 -1.80 -8.30
N LEU A 210 4.07 -1.62 -8.59
CA LEU A 210 3.25 -2.52 -9.37
C LEU A 210 2.62 -1.74 -10.53
N ASP A 211 2.63 -2.33 -11.72
CA ASP A 211 2.05 -1.75 -12.93
C ASP A 211 0.88 -2.60 -13.45
N GLN A 212 -0.31 -2.00 -13.52
CA GLN A 212 -1.52 -2.62 -14.07
C GLN A 212 -1.87 -2.14 -15.48
N SER A 213 -1.06 -1.26 -16.08
CA SER A 213 -1.31 -0.69 -17.41
C SER A 213 -1.70 -1.73 -18.47
N PRO A 214 -1.04 -2.91 -18.54
CA PRO A 214 -1.34 -3.92 -19.56
C PRO A 214 -2.74 -4.53 -19.41
N GLN A 215 -3.25 -4.62 -18.18
CA GLN A 215 -4.58 -5.18 -17.89
C GLN A 215 -5.71 -4.19 -18.15
N LEU A 216 -5.39 -2.90 -18.18
CA LEU A 216 -6.38 -1.85 -18.45
C LEU A 216 -6.76 -1.73 -19.93
N ASP A 217 -5.97 -2.29 -20.85
CA ASP A 217 -6.22 -2.21 -22.31
C ASP A 217 -7.53 -2.89 -22.76
N GLY A 218 -8.09 -3.82 -21.97
CA GLY A 218 -9.35 -4.51 -22.28
C GLY A 218 -10.61 -3.95 -21.58
N ILE A 219 -10.46 -3.07 -20.58
CA ILE A 219 -11.55 -2.73 -19.63
C ILE A 219 -12.32 -1.50 -20.08
N GLU A 220 -12.94 -1.46 -21.27
CA GLU A 220 -13.71 -0.30 -21.79
C GLU A 220 -13.04 1.10 -21.66
N LEU A 221 -11.76 1.16 -21.26
CA LEU A 221 -10.93 2.35 -21.18
C LEU A 221 -10.42 2.69 -22.57
N GLU A 222 -10.54 1.79 -23.53
CA GLU A 222 -10.23 2.01 -24.95
C GLU A 222 -10.92 3.25 -25.52
N GLY A 223 -12.20 3.48 -25.20
CA GLY A 223 -12.94 4.67 -25.65
C GLY A 223 -12.38 5.96 -25.07
N ALA A 224 -11.84 5.92 -23.85
CA ALA A 224 -11.22 7.05 -23.18
C ALA A 224 -9.72 7.21 -23.52
N ARG A 225 -9.01 6.11 -23.85
CA ARG A 225 -7.62 6.08 -24.33
C ARG A 225 -7.50 6.47 -25.80
N ALA A 226 -8.51 6.21 -26.63
CA ALA A 226 -8.55 6.64 -28.04
C ALA A 226 -8.46 8.17 -28.18
N ALA A 227 -8.97 8.93 -27.20
CA ALA A 227 -8.81 10.39 -27.14
C ALA A 227 -7.40 10.84 -26.68
N ALA A 228 -6.69 10.00 -25.93
CA ALA A 228 -5.33 10.29 -25.42
C ALA A 228 -4.21 9.86 -26.38
N ARG A 229 -4.45 8.86 -27.24
CA ARG A 229 -3.50 8.31 -28.23
C ARG A 229 -3.18 9.24 -29.42
N ALA A 230 -3.45 10.54 -29.31
CA ALA A 230 -3.00 11.56 -30.27
C ALA A 230 -1.54 12.00 -30.04
N THR A 231 -0.88 11.50 -28.99
CA THR A 231 0.53 11.75 -28.69
C THR A 231 1.28 10.43 -28.66
N ASP A 232 2.27 10.30 -29.56
CA ASP A 232 3.05 9.13 -29.92
C ASP A 232 3.76 8.45 -28.72
N ALA A 233 3.04 7.62 -27.96
CA ALA A 233 3.52 6.94 -26.77
C ALA A 233 4.02 5.51 -27.09
N PRO A 234 5.10 5.04 -26.43
CA PRO A 234 5.70 3.73 -26.68
C PRO A 234 4.77 2.55 -26.32
N PRO A 235 4.99 1.36 -26.92
CA PRO A 235 4.10 0.20 -26.80
C PRO A 235 4.05 -0.39 -25.38
N PRO A 236 2.95 -1.08 -25.02
CA PRO A 236 2.75 -1.62 -23.68
C PRO A 236 3.75 -2.73 -23.36
N LEU A 237 4.32 -2.66 -22.16
CA LEU A 237 5.15 -3.71 -21.56
C LEU A 237 4.22 -4.88 -21.14
N GLY A 238 4.64 -6.14 -21.31
CA GLY A 238 3.81 -7.36 -21.07
C GLY A 238 3.18 -7.53 -19.66
N PRO A 239 2.54 -8.67 -19.37
CA PRO A 239 1.59 -8.81 -18.24
C PRO A 239 2.21 -8.53 -16.87
N PHE A 240 1.60 -7.60 -16.12
CA PHE A 240 1.81 -7.22 -14.70
C PHE A 240 3.26 -7.25 -14.21
N ARG A 241 3.92 -6.09 -14.13
CA ARG A 241 5.30 -6.01 -13.61
C ARG A 241 5.30 -5.57 -12.15
N THR A 242 5.89 -6.40 -11.28
CA THR A 242 6.24 -6.03 -9.91
C THR A 242 7.72 -5.70 -9.86
N PHE A 243 8.07 -4.56 -9.29
CA PHE A 243 9.45 -4.12 -9.12
C PHE A 243 9.77 -3.91 -7.66
N GLN A 244 10.98 -4.28 -7.25
CA GLN A 244 11.62 -3.70 -6.08
C GLN A 244 12.45 -2.50 -6.51
N LEU A 245 12.33 -1.39 -5.79
CA LEU A 245 13.02 -0.14 -6.06
C LEU A 245 13.32 0.60 -4.75
N GLY A 246 14.18 1.61 -4.83
CA GLY A 246 14.51 2.41 -3.66
C GLY A 246 13.29 3.19 -3.16
N ILE A 247 13.12 3.31 -1.85
CA ILE A 247 12.01 4.07 -1.25
C ILE A 247 12.11 5.56 -1.60
N SER A 248 13.32 6.08 -1.83
CA SER A 248 13.53 7.42 -2.38
C SER A 248 13.00 7.58 -3.81
N ASP A 249 13.01 6.53 -4.63
CA ASP A 249 12.40 6.57 -5.96
C ASP A 249 10.87 6.60 -5.85
N ILE A 250 10.29 5.84 -4.90
CA ILE A 250 8.86 5.89 -4.60
C ILE A 250 8.46 7.30 -4.13
N ALA A 251 9.27 7.93 -3.26
CA ALA A 251 9.07 9.32 -2.83
C ALA A 251 9.02 10.28 -4.04
N GLY A 252 9.95 10.13 -4.98
CA GLY A 252 9.98 10.91 -6.22
C GLY A 252 8.77 10.68 -7.12
N LEU A 253 8.32 9.43 -7.26
CA LEU A 253 7.15 9.07 -8.08
C LEU A 253 5.82 9.58 -7.50
N THR A 254 5.73 9.74 -6.18
CA THR A 254 4.46 9.98 -5.48
C THR A 254 4.32 11.38 -4.90
N ALA A 255 5.40 12.16 -4.91
CA ALA A 255 5.52 13.43 -4.20
C ALA A 255 5.11 13.28 -2.71
N LEU A 256 5.56 12.19 -2.09
CA LEU A 256 5.36 11.91 -0.67
C LEU A 256 6.69 11.98 0.07
N ASP A 257 6.68 12.62 1.23
CA ASP A 257 7.72 12.52 2.23
C ASP A 257 7.46 11.29 3.09
N PHE A 258 8.38 10.33 3.05
CA PHE A 258 8.34 9.09 3.83
C PHE A 258 9.05 9.21 5.18
N GLY A 259 9.51 10.40 5.57
CA GLY A 259 10.18 10.66 6.83
C GLY A 259 11.45 9.80 6.99
N PRO A 260 11.57 8.98 8.06
CA PRO A 260 12.79 8.21 8.33
C PRO A 260 12.95 6.97 7.44
N ILE A 261 11.89 6.52 6.76
CA ILE A 261 11.84 5.22 6.10
C ILE A 261 12.88 5.06 4.97
N PRO A 262 13.17 6.07 4.11
CA PRO A 262 14.18 5.91 3.06
C PRO A 262 15.59 5.61 3.58
N ALA A 263 15.93 6.06 4.79
CA ALA A 263 17.22 5.75 5.43
C ALA A 263 17.30 4.32 5.99
N ALA A 264 16.15 3.63 6.06
CA ALA A 264 16.01 2.26 6.53
C ALA A 264 15.86 1.24 5.36
N ASP A 265 16.00 1.69 4.12
CA ASP A 265 15.77 0.89 2.92
C ASP A 265 16.82 -0.21 2.72
N ALA A 266 16.38 -1.47 2.83
CA ALA A 266 17.20 -2.64 2.64
C ALA A 266 17.79 -2.78 1.22
N PHE A 267 17.05 -2.32 0.21
CA PHE A 267 17.49 -2.38 -1.18
C PHE A 267 18.64 -1.38 -1.42
N ALA A 268 18.51 -0.17 -0.87
CA ALA A 268 19.55 0.85 -0.93
C ALA A 268 20.82 0.43 -0.17
N ASP A 269 20.66 -0.14 1.04
CA ASP A 269 21.75 -0.68 1.86
C ASP A 269 22.55 -1.74 1.09
N ALA A 270 21.87 -2.70 0.47
CA ALA A 270 22.52 -3.77 -0.31
C ALA A 270 23.28 -3.23 -1.52
N ALA A 271 22.72 -2.22 -2.21
CA ALA A 271 23.37 -1.56 -3.34
C ALA A 271 24.67 -0.85 -2.92
N THR A 272 24.70 -0.24 -1.73
CA THR A 272 25.91 0.38 -1.19
C THR A 272 26.95 -0.63 -0.70
N ALA A 273 26.53 -1.77 -0.15
CA ALA A 273 27.43 -2.78 0.40
C ALA A 273 28.19 -3.59 -0.68
N ARG A 274 27.70 -3.63 -1.93
CA ARG A 274 28.31 -4.37 -3.03
C ARG A 274 28.55 -3.48 -4.25
N PRO A 275 29.76 -2.89 -4.40
CA PRO A 275 30.11 -2.09 -5.57
C PRO A 275 29.88 -2.88 -6.87
N GLY A 276 28.99 -2.38 -7.74
CA GLY A 276 28.59 -3.05 -9.00
C GLY A 276 27.17 -3.63 -9.01
N THR A 277 26.47 -3.65 -7.87
CA THR A 277 25.02 -3.88 -7.86
C THR A 277 24.30 -2.58 -8.27
N SER A 278 23.38 -2.69 -9.23
CA SER A 278 22.66 -1.52 -9.77
C SER A 278 21.60 -1.04 -8.79
N ARG A 279 21.47 0.28 -8.62
CA ARG A 279 20.29 0.91 -7.99
C ARG A 279 19.06 0.91 -8.91
N ALA A 280 19.17 0.35 -10.11
CA ALA A 280 18.05 0.24 -11.04
C ALA A 280 16.94 -0.65 -10.46
N TRP A 281 15.70 -0.32 -10.81
CA TRP A 281 14.53 -1.09 -10.43
C TRP A 281 14.71 -2.55 -10.83
N THR A 282 14.45 -3.45 -9.90
CA THR A 282 14.59 -4.90 -10.11
C THR A 282 13.21 -5.48 -10.36
N GLU A 283 12.96 -5.93 -11.59
CA GLU A 283 11.75 -6.69 -11.90
C GLU A 283 11.77 -8.02 -11.15
N LEU A 284 10.70 -8.30 -10.42
CA LEU A 284 10.55 -9.49 -9.61
C LEU A 284 9.72 -10.52 -10.39
N HIS A 285 10.22 -11.76 -10.41
CA HIS A 285 9.55 -12.94 -10.94
C HIS A 285 9.27 -13.98 -9.85
N THR A 286 9.99 -13.92 -8.72
CA THR A 286 9.79 -14.79 -7.55
C THR A 286 10.07 -14.03 -6.24
N PRO A 287 9.48 -14.44 -5.09
CA PRO A 287 9.78 -13.83 -3.79
C PRO A 287 11.26 -13.92 -3.38
N GLY A 288 11.99 -14.93 -3.83
CA GLY A 288 13.41 -15.12 -3.50
C GLY A 288 14.36 -14.09 -4.10
N GLN A 289 13.88 -13.23 -5.01
CA GLN A 289 14.65 -12.12 -5.59
C GLN A 289 14.59 -10.85 -4.73
N ILE A 290 13.72 -10.81 -3.71
CA ILE A 290 13.55 -9.64 -2.85
C ILE A 290 14.77 -9.49 -1.95
N VAL A 291 15.29 -8.27 -1.92
CA VAL A 291 16.34 -7.85 -1.01
C VAL A 291 15.69 -7.30 0.25
N LEU A 292 15.84 -7.99 1.38
CA LEU A 292 15.25 -7.61 2.66
C LEU A 292 16.24 -7.08 3.65
#